data_AF-A0A9D7A1D2-F1
#
_entry.id   AF-A0A9D7A1D2-F1
#
_cell.length_a   1.000
_cell.length_b   1.000
_cell.length_c   1.000
_cell.angle_alpha   90.00
_cell.angle_beta   90.00
_cell.angle_gamma   90.00
#
_symmetry.space_group_name_H-M   'P 1'
#
loop_
_entity.id
_entity.type
_entity.pdbx_description
1 polymer ?
#
loop_
_entity_poly.entity_id
_entity_poly.type
_entity_poly.pdbx_seq_one_letter_code
_entity_poly.pdbx_strand_id
1 'polypeptide(L)'
;MSWQPGQRVRSEQDQRDWQQWRRDRKREAQRARRAQYPRIDYYPDDAADKLIRSMSGRFVGGDFSSVINRIVGEWAEVPPEQTKAGKG
;
A
#
# COMPACT_ATOMS: atom_id res chain seq x y z
N MET A 1 26.29 0.22 16.49
CA MET A 1 25.02 0.38 17.22
C MET A 1 25.18 -0.22 18.60
N SER A 2 25.21 0.62 19.64
CA SER A 2 25.18 0.22 21.05
C SER A 2 23.76 0.24 21.62
N TRP A 3 22.86 1.07 21.08
CA TRP A 3 21.43 1.09 21.46
C TRP A 3 20.62 0.03 20.70
N GLN A 4 19.67 -0.62 21.38
CA GLN A 4 18.79 -1.68 20.83
C GLN A 4 17.30 -1.32 20.90
N PRO A 5 16.45 -1.88 20.02
CA PRO A 5 15.01 -1.64 20.03
C PRO A 5 14.37 -1.93 21.39
N GLY A 6 13.59 -0.98 21.90
CA GLY A 6 12.94 -1.08 23.22
C GLY A 6 13.78 -0.52 24.38
N GLN A 7 15.05 -0.19 24.17
CA GLN A 7 15.86 0.49 25.18
C GLN A 7 15.56 2.00 25.22
N ARG A 8 15.71 2.61 26.40
CA ARG A 8 15.59 4.08 26.54
C ARG A 8 16.79 4.76 25.87
N VAL A 9 16.53 5.83 25.12
CA VAL A 9 17.57 6.71 24.54
C VAL A 9 18.05 7.65 25.65
N ARG A 10 19.32 7.56 26.06
CA ARG A 10 19.86 8.36 27.18
C ARG A 10 21.05 9.23 26.79
N SER A 11 21.65 8.98 25.63
CA SER A 11 22.81 9.71 25.11
C SER A 11 22.60 10.15 23.66
N GLU A 12 23.45 11.05 23.18
CA GLU A 12 23.49 11.42 21.76
C GLU A 12 23.81 10.22 20.86
N GLN A 13 24.67 9.30 21.33
CA GLN A 13 25.00 8.09 20.60
C GLN A 13 23.78 7.16 20.47
N ASP A 14 23.00 7.00 21.54
CA ASP A 14 21.74 6.26 21.49
C ASP A 14 20.76 6.90 20.51
N GLN A 15 20.73 8.23 20.45
CA GLN A 15 19.84 8.94 19.54
C GLN A 15 20.23 8.72 18.08
N ARG A 16 21.53 8.73 17.77
CA ARG A 16 22.05 8.39 16.42
C ARG A 16 21.71 6.95 16.05
N ASP A 17 21.93 6.01 16.96
CA ASP A 17 21.63 4.60 16.77
C ASP A 17 20.12 4.35 16.59
N TRP A 18 19.28 4.96 17.43
CA TRP A 18 17.82 4.88 17.30
C TRP A 18 17.33 5.41 15.95
N GLN A 19 17.85 6.55 15.49
CA GLN A 19 17.50 7.10 14.19
C GLN A 19 17.95 6.20 13.04
N GLN A 20 19.13 5.60 13.14
CA GLN A 20 19.62 4.66 12.13
C GLN A 20 18.73 3.40 12.09
N TRP A 21 18.40 2.81 13.24
CA TRP A 21 17.48 1.67 13.33
C TRP A 21 16.12 1.99 12.71
N ARG A 22 15.56 3.16 13.00
CA ARG A 22 14.26 3.59 12.45
C ARG A 22 14.30 3.70 10.93
N ARG A 23 15.41 4.18 10.36
CA ARG A 23 15.61 4.27 8.90
C ARG A 23 15.71 2.87 8.29
N ASP A 24 16.49 1.99 8.88
CA ASP A 24 16.70 0.63 8.38
C ASP A 24 15.42 -0.19 8.41
N ARG A 25 14.67 -0.14 9.53
CA ARG A 25 13.37 -0.80 9.65
C ARG A 25 12.37 -0.32 8.58
N LYS A 26 12.33 0.99 8.29
CA LYS A 26 11.46 1.53 7.22
C LYS A 26 11.87 1.00 5.85
N ARG A 27 13.17 0.95 5.55
CA ARG A 27 13.67 0.42 4.27
C ARG A 27 13.35 -1.07 4.12
N GLU A 28 13.53 -1.84 5.18
CA GLU A 28 13.21 -3.28 5.19
C GLU A 28 11.72 -3.53 4.97
N ALA A 29 10.85 -2.81 5.67
CA ALA A 29 9.40 -2.87 5.44
C ALA A 29 9.04 -2.48 3.99
N GLN A 30 9.71 -1.48 3.42
CA GLN A 30 9.51 -1.11 2.02
C GLN A 30 9.98 -2.20 1.05
N ARG A 31 11.13 -2.84 1.31
CA ARG A 31 11.62 -3.99 0.51
C ARG A 31 10.63 -5.14 0.57
N ALA A 32 10.14 -5.50 1.75
CA ALA A 32 9.15 -6.56 1.93
C ALA A 32 7.86 -6.26 1.15
N ARG A 33 7.34 -5.02 1.22
CA ARG A 33 6.17 -4.61 0.42
C ARG A 33 6.43 -4.71 -1.08
N ARG A 34 7.61 -4.28 -1.57
CA ARG A 34 7.96 -4.37 -3.00
C ARG A 34 8.17 -5.81 -3.49
N ALA A 35 8.61 -6.70 -2.61
CA ALA A 35 8.72 -8.12 -2.92
C ALA A 35 7.33 -8.80 -2.99
N GLN A 36 6.41 -8.40 -2.12
CA GLN A 36 5.06 -8.96 -2.06
C GLN A 36 4.13 -8.42 -3.15
N TYR A 37 4.24 -7.13 -3.47
CA TYR A 37 3.36 -6.46 -4.43
C TYR A 37 4.16 -6.07 -5.67
N PRO A 38 3.88 -6.69 -6.83
CA PRO A 38 4.47 -6.29 -8.09
C PRO A 38 4.27 -4.79 -8.30
N ARG A 39 5.35 -4.10 -8.68
CA ARG A 39 5.24 -2.69 -9.05
C ARG A 39 4.55 -2.62 -10.39
N ILE A 40 3.34 -2.08 -10.40
CA ILE A 40 2.70 -1.63 -11.64
C ILE A 40 3.32 -0.28 -11.97
N ASP A 41 4.04 -0.20 -13.09
CA ASP A 41 4.54 1.07 -13.57
C ASP A 41 3.35 1.93 -14.00
N TYR A 42 3.05 2.91 -13.18
CA TYR A 42 1.97 3.86 -13.42
C TYR A 42 2.52 5.00 -14.27
N TYR A 43 2.00 5.12 -15.49
CA TYR A 43 2.16 6.31 -16.31
C TYR A 43 0.95 7.22 -16.05
N PRO A 44 1.18 8.50 -15.70
CA PRO A 44 0.08 9.41 -15.45
C PRO A 44 -0.71 9.65 -16.74
N ASP A 45 -2.01 9.37 -16.68
CA ASP A 45 -3.00 9.75 -17.67
C ASP A 45 -4.07 10.58 -16.96
N ASP A 46 -4.10 11.88 -17.26
CA ASP A 46 -5.00 12.84 -16.62
C ASP A 46 -6.47 12.52 -16.90
N ALA A 47 -6.80 11.92 -18.06
CA ALA A 47 -8.17 11.56 -18.39
C ALA A 47 -8.62 10.36 -17.53
N ALA A 48 -7.77 9.35 -17.41
CA ALA A 48 -8.03 8.20 -16.55
C ALA A 48 -8.10 8.59 -15.06
N ASP A 49 -7.21 9.45 -14.58
CA ASP A 49 -7.24 9.93 -13.18
C ASP A 49 -8.53 10.72 -12.87
N LYS A 50 -8.95 11.62 -13.76
CA LYS A 50 -10.22 12.36 -13.60
C LYS A 50 -11.42 11.40 -13.56
N LEU A 51 -11.46 10.41 -14.45
CA LEU A 51 -12.54 9.42 -14.47
C LEU A 51 -12.59 8.63 -13.16
N ILE A 52 -11.46 8.05 -12.73
CA ILE A 52 -11.36 7.28 -11.49
C ILE A 52 -11.77 8.14 -10.28
N ARG A 53 -11.30 9.39 -10.19
CA ARG A 53 -11.69 10.30 -9.12
C ARG A 53 -13.17 10.63 -9.10
N SER A 54 -13.80 10.75 -10.26
CA SER A 54 -15.25 11.00 -10.36
C SER A 54 -16.09 9.84 -9.86
N MET A 55 -15.56 8.61 -9.93
CA MET A 55 -16.19 7.38 -9.44
C MET A 55 -15.86 7.10 -7.96
N SER A 56 -14.82 7.74 -7.42
CA SER A 56 -14.41 7.59 -6.03
C SER A 56 -15.11 8.57 -5.09
N GLY A 57 -15.21 8.22 -3.81
CA GLY A 57 -15.80 9.09 -2.80
C GLY A 57 -15.91 8.47 -1.43
N ARG A 58 -16.51 9.19 -0.48
CA ARG A 58 -16.64 8.77 0.92
C ARG A 58 -17.88 7.90 1.13
N PHE A 59 -17.95 6.79 0.42
CA PHE A 59 -19.01 5.78 0.52
C PHE A 59 -18.42 4.38 0.34
N VAL A 60 -19.18 3.34 0.69
CA VAL A 60 -18.74 1.94 0.58
C VAL A 60 -18.50 1.59 -0.89
N GLY A 61 -17.28 1.13 -1.21
CA GLY A 61 -16.85 0.84 -2.59
C GLY A 61 -16.38 2.06 -3.38
N GLY A 62 -16.31 3.24 -2.76
CA GLY A 62 -15.78 4.47 -3.37
C GLY A 62 -14.27 4.64 -3.24
N ASP A 63 -13.53 3.70 -2.64
CA ASP A 63 -12.08 3.73 -2.65
C ASP A 63 -11.50 3.33 -4.01
N PHE A 64 -10.28 3.77 -4.31
CA PHE A 64 -9.65 3.55 -5.61
C PHE A 64 -9.54 2.07 -5.98
N SER A 65 -9.28 1.19 -5.02
CA SER A 65 -9.16 -0.24 -5.29
C SER A 65 -10.50 -0.83 -5.75
N SER A 66 -11.59 -0.50 -5.06
CA SER A 66 -12.94 -0.91 -5.46
C SER A 66 -13.35 -0.35 -6.83
N VAL A 67 -13.06 0.92 -7.10
CA VAL A 67 -13.36 1.55 -8.40
C VAL A 67 -12.57 0.89 -9.54
N ILE A 68 -11.26 0.67 -9.36
CA ILE A 68 -10.42 0.00 -10.36
C ILE A 68 -10.90 -1.44 -10.60
N ASN A 69 -11.19 -2.19 -9.54
CA ASN A 69 -11.71 -3.56 -9.67
C ASN A 69 -13.03 -3.60 -10.46
N ARG A 70 -13.90 -2.62 -10.24
CA ARG A 70 -15.15 -2.48 -10.99
C ARG A 70 -14.88 -2.24 -12.48
N ILE A 71 -14.02 -1.26 -12.81
CA ILE A 71 -13.68 -0.93 -14.21
C ILE A 71 -13.10 -2.17 -14.92
N VAL A 72 -12.14 -2.85 -14.28
CA VAL A 72 -11.52 -4.06 -14.83
C VAL A 72 -12.55 -5.18 -15.00
N GLY A 73 -13.43 -5.38 -14.02
CA GLY A 73 -14.48 -6.39 -14.08
C GLY A 73 -15.49 -6.14 -15.21
N GLU A 74 -15.89 -4.87 -15.41
CA GLU A 74 -16.76 -4.45 -16.50
C GLU A 74 -16.08 -4.66 -17.88
N TRP A 75 -14.77 -4.42 -17.99
CA TRP A 75 -14.02 -4.56 -19.23
C TRP A 75 -13.66 -6.00 -19.59
N ALA A 76 -13.48 -6.88 -18.61
CA ALA A 76 -12.92 -8.20 -18.84
C ALA A 76 -13.90 -9.18 -19.52
N GLU A 77 -15.20 -8.86 -19.68
CA GLU A 77 -16.26 -9.80 -20.08
C GLU A 77 -16.21 -11.14 -19.30
N VAL A 78 -15.66 -11.16 -18.08
CA VAL A 78 -15.54 -12.39 -17.28
C VAL A 78 -16.75 -12.51 -16.33
N PRO A 79 -17.52 -13.62 -16.36
CA PRO A 79 -18.70 -13.79 -15.51
C PRO A 79 -18.34 -13.83 -14.01
N PRO A 80 -19.28 -13.45 -13.13
CA PRO A 80 -19.04 -13.28 -11.71
C PRO A 80 -19.05 -14.63 -10.98
N GLU A 81 -17.98 -15.40 -11.10
CA GLU A 81 -17.72 -16.50 -10.17
C GLU A 81 -16.30 -16.41 -9.62
N GLN A 82 -16.05 -15.46 -8.71
CA GLN A 82 -15.12 -15.61 -7.58
C GLN A 82 -15.49 -14.73 -6.36
N THR A 83 -16.73 -14.26 -6.25
CA THR A 83 -17.29 -13.78 -4.97
C THR A 83 -17.88 -14.97 -4.21
N LYS A 84 -17.05 -15.90 -3.75
CA LYS A 84 -17.45 -16.77 -2.63
C LYS A 84 -16.68 -16.37 -1.38
N ALA A 85 -17.46 -15.74 -0.51
CA ALA A 85 -17.22 -15.49 0.89
C ALA A 85 -16.41 -16.61 1.54
N GLY A 86 -15.23 -16.27 2.05
CA GLY A 86 -14.63 -17.00 3.17
C GLY A 86 -15.47 -16.76 4.43
N LYS A 87 -16.50 -17.58 4.60
CA LYS A 87 -17.18 -17.84 5.89
C LYS A 87 -17.28 -19.35 6.02
N GLY A 88 -16.69 -19.89 7.09
CA GLY A 88 -16.70 -21.31 7.45
C GLY A 88 -15.36 -21.74 8.00
#